data_AF-F5RJX8-F1
#
_entry.id   AF-F5RJX8-F1
#
_cell.length_a   1.000
_cell.length_b   1.000
_cell.length_c   1.000
_cell.angle_alpha   90.00
_cell.angle_beta   90.00
_cell.angle_gamma   90.00
#
_symmetry.space_group_name_H-M   'P 1'
#
loop_
_entity.id
_entity.type
_entity.pdbx_description
1 polymer ?
#
loop_
_entity_poly.entity_id
_entity_poly.type
_entity_poly.pdbx_seq_one_letter_code
_entity_poly.pdbx_strand_id
1 'polypeptide(L)' 'MGGILMQNPDDAIRRTEAAMRALEQRMQNAVGDLDYESYLYQKRALTAALLTLRKRRETMSAAEAFSQNSASSDRIKDK' A
#
# COMPACT_ATOMS: atom_id res chain seq x y z
N MET A 1 -10.53 -3.00 -25.31
CA MET A 1 -11.07 -3.03 -23.94
C MET A 1 -9.90 -2.86 -22.97
N GLY A 2 -9.63 -1.63 -22.55
CA GLY A 2 -8.54 -1.33 -21.62
C GLY A 2 -8.90 -1.84 -20.24
N GLY A 3 -8.21 -2.89 -19.78
CA GLY A 3 -8.34 -3.41 -18.42
C GLY A 3 -8.02 -2.28 -17.44
N ILE A 4 -8.99 -1.99 -16.57
CA ILE A 4 -8.82 -1.08 -15.45
C ILE A 4 -7.58 -1.58 -14.69
N LEU A 5 -6.49 -0.80 -14.76
CA LEU A 5 -5.30 -1.01 -13.95
C LEU A 5 -5.77 -1.00 -12.49
N MET A 6 -6.06 -2.17 -11.95
CA MET A 6 -6.02 -2.40 -10.52
C MET A 6 -4.55 -2.23 -10.16
N GLN A 7 -4.14 -0.97 -9.95
CA GLN A 7 -2.75 -0.61 -9.70
C GLN A 7 -2.25 -1.55 -8.62
N ASN A 8 -1.27 -2.39 -8.96
CA ASN A 8 -0.75 -3.38 -8.03
C ASN A 8 -0.46 -2.66 -6.72
N PRO A 9 -1.02 -3.11 -5.59
CA PRO A 9 -0.82 -2.43 -4.31
C PRO A 9 0.68 -2.30 -4.02
N ASP A 10 1.50 -3.23 -4.50
CA ASP A 10 2.96 -3.18 -4.45
C ASP A 10 3.58 -1.99 -5.21
N ASP A 11 3.09 -1.64 -6.41
CA ASP A 11 3.58 -0.47 -7.15
C ASP A 11 3.24 0.84 -6.44
N ALA A 12 2.02 0.92 -5.88
CA ALA A 12 1.59 2.07 -5.10
C ALA A 12 2.38 2.20 -3.79
N ILE A 13 2.69 1.08 -3.13
CA ILE A 13 3.57 1.02 -1.94
C ILE A 13 4.97 1.54 -2.32
N ARG A 14 5.58 1.01 -3.39
CA ARG A 14 6.93 1.38 -3.81
C ARG A 14 7.04 2.87 -4.17
N ARG A 15 6.01 3.42 -4.83
CA ARG A 15 5.92 4.86 -5.14
C ARG A 15 5.80 5.71 -3.87
N THR A 16 5.00 5.26 -2.90
CA THR A 16 4.83 5.96 -1.61
C THR A 16 6.11 5.93 -0.78
N GLU A 17 6.84 4.82 -0.80
CA GLU A 17 8.15 4.69 -0.14
C GLU A 17 9.22 5.58 -0.77
N ALA A 18 9.23 5.70 -2.11
CA ALA A 18 10.12 6.63 -2.80
C ALA A 18 9.80 8.09 -2.44
N ALA A 19 8.51 8.45 -2.36
CA ALA A 19 8.07 9.78 -1.94
C ALA A 19 8.48 10.09 -0.48
N MET A 20 8.36 9.12 0.42
CA MET A 20 8.84 9.24 1.81
C MET A 20 10.34 9.52 1.87
N ARG A 21 11.17 8.78 1.12
CA ARG A 21 12.63 9.01 1.10
C ARG A 21 12.99 10.38 0.55
N ALA A 22 12.33 10.83 -0.52
CA ALA A 22 12.53 12.16 -1.06
C ALA A 22 12.12 13.26 -0.07
N LEU A 23 11.02 13.05 0.67
CA LEU A 23 10.57 13.95 1.72
C LEU A 23 11.58 14.00 2.88
N GLU A 24 12.09 12.86 3.34
CA GLU A 24 13.09 12.81 4.42
C GLU A 24 14.39 13.52 4.03
N GLN A 25 14.84 13.39 2.78
CA GLN A 25 15.98 14.16 2.26
C GLN A 25 15.72 15.68 2.28
N ARG A 26 14.51 16.11 1.90
CA ARG A 26 14.13 17.54 2.00
C ARG A 26 14.07 18.00 3.46
N MET A 27 13.53 17.18 4.36
CA MET A 27 13.49 17.47 5.79
C MET A 27 14.89 17.63 6.39
N GLN A 28 15.85 16.79 6.00
CA GLN A 28 17.24 16.90 6.45
C GLN A 28 17.89 18.22 6.01
N ASN A 29 17.55 18.71 4.81
CA ASN A 29 18.04 19.99 4.30
C ASN A 29 17.29 21.21 4.86
N ALA A 30 16.06 21.02 5.37
CA ALA A 30 15.21 22.06 5.94
C ALA A 30 15.22 22.07 7.50
N VAL A 31 16.18 21.38 8.13
CA VAL A 31 16.33 21.39 9.59
C VAL A 31 16.63 22.82 10.05
N GLY A 32 15.71 23.40 10.81
CA GLY A 32 15.80 24.79 11.29
C GLY A 32 15.10 25.82 10.41
N ASP A 33 14.48 25.40 9.30
CA ASP A 33 13.63 26.25 8.46
C ASP A 33 12.16 26.19 8.92
N LEU A 34 11.42 27.27 8.67
CA LEU A 34 10.04 27.46 9.16
C LEU A 34 9.07 26.39 8.61
N ASP A 35 9.43 25.75 7.50
CA ASP A 35 8.64 24.72 6.83
C ASP A 35 8.71 23.32 7.47
N TYR A 36 9.43 23.16 8.58
CA TYR A 36 9.58 21.86 9.25
C TYR A 36 8.23 21.23 9.65
N GLU A 37 7.28 22.03 10.14
CA GLU A 37 5.93 21.57 10.50
C GLU A 37 5.12 21.10 9.28
N SER A 38 5.25 21.78 8.15
CA SER A 38 4.62 21.37 6.88
C SER A 38 5.14 20.01 6.41
N TYR A 39 6.43 19.74 6.62
CA TYR A 39 7.02 18.44 6.30
C TYR A 39 6.58 17.33 7.25
N LEU A 40 6.36 17.62 8.54
CA LEU A 40 5.79 16.66 9.50
C LEU A 40 4.37 16.23 9.08
N TYR A 41 3.54 17.17 8.65
CA TYR A 41 2.20 16.86 8.15
C TYR A 41 2.25 15.97 6.91
N GLN A 42 3.10 16.30 5.94
CA GLN A 42 3.30 15.48 4.73
C GLN A 42 3.80 14.07 5.08
N LYS A 43 4.74 13.94 6.04
CA LYS A 43 5.24 12.64 6.50
C LYS A 43 4.13 11.80 7.11
N ARG A 44 3.26 12.41 7.92
CA ARG A 44 2.11 11.73 8.53
C ARG A 44 1.09 11.28 7.48
N ALA A 45 0.81 12.11 6.48
CA ALA A 45 -0.08 11.78 5.37
C ALA A 45 0.44 10.60 4.54
N LEU A 46 1.73 10.60 4.19
CA LEU A 46 2.37 9.50 3.47
C LEU A 46 2.39 8.20 4.30
N THR A 47 2.61 8.30 5.61
CA THR A 47 2.58 7.14 6.52
C THR A 47 1.18 6.53 6.60
N ALA A 48 0.14 7.37 6.68
CA ALA A 48 -1.24 6.90 6.66
C ALA A 48 -1.60 6.23 5.33
N ALA A 49 -1.19 6.82 4.20
CA ALA A 49 -1.39 6.22 2.88
C ALA A 49 -0.70 4.86 2.75
N LEU A 50 0.53 4.73 3.25
CA LEU A 50 1.26 3.47 3.23
C LEU A 50 0.56 2.39 4.08
N LEU A 51 0.05 2.75 5.25
CA LEU A 51 -0.71 1.83 6.11
C LEU A 51 -1.99 1.35 5.41
N THR A 52 -2.73 2.26 4.77
CA THR A 52 -3.93 1.90 4.00
C THR A 52 -3.61 0.98 2.82
N LEU A 53 -2.51 1.22 2.11
CA LEU A 53 -2.08 0.38 1.00
C LEU A 53 -1.68 -1.02 1.47
N ARG A 54 -0.95 -1.13 2.59
CA ARG A 54 -0.58 -2.43 3.18
C ARG A 54 -1.81 -3.23 3.62
N LYS A 55 -2.77 -2.58 4.29
CA LYS A 55 -4.06 -3.22 4.64
C LYS A 55 -4.82 -3.70 3.40
N ARG A 56 -4.85 -2.90 2.33
CA ARG A 56 -5.49 -3.31 1.07
C ARG A 56 -4.83 -4.53 0.46
N ARG A 57 -3.49 -4.59 0.45
CA ARG A 57 -2.72 -5.76 0.00
C ARG A 57 -3.08 -7.01 0.80
N GLU A 58 -3.12 -6.91 2.13
CA GLU A 58 -3.51 -8.00 3.01
C GLU A 58 -4.94 -8.49 2.74
N THR A 59 -5.89 -7.56 2.57
CA THR A 59 -7.28 -7.93 2.26
C THR A 59 -7.46 -8.57 0.89
N MET A 60 -6.71 -8.12 -0.13
CA MET A 60 -6.73 -8.75 -1.46
C MET A 60 -6.15 -10.16 -1.41
N SER A 61 -4.99 -10.31 -0.75
CA SER A 61 -4.36 -11.63 -0.56
C SER A 61 -5.24 -12.58 0.24
N ALA A 62 -5.93 -12.10 1.28
CA ALA A 62 -6.89 -12.90 2.04
C ALA A 62 -8.12 -13.28 1.19
N ALA A 63 -8.69 -12.34 0.42
CA ALA A 63 -9.81 -12.61 -0.47
C ALA A 63 -9.47 -13.64 -1.56
N GLU A 64 -8.26 -13.58 -2.13
CA GLU A 64 -7.74 -14.58 -3.06
C GLU A 64 -7.59 -15.95 -2.39
N ALA A 65 -7.07 -16.01 -1.16
CA ALA A 65 -6.94 -17.26 -0.40
C ALA A 65 -8.30 -17.88 -0.05
N PHE A 66 -9.29 -17.08 0.36
CA PHE A 66 -10.65 -17.56 0.62
C PHE A 66 -11.35 -18.07 -0.65
N SER A 67 -11.15 -17.39 -1.80
CA SER A 67 -11.70 -17.84 -3.08
C SER A 67 -11.13 -19.20 -3.54
N GLN A 68 -9.86 -19.48 -3.26
CA GLN A 68 -9.24 -20.78 -3.59
C GLN A 68 -9.74 -21.92 -2.70
N ASN A 69 -10.08 -21.63 -1.44
CA ASN A 69 -10.54 -22.65 -0.50
C ASN A 69 -11.97 -23.13 -0.83
N SER A 70 -12.83 -22.24 -1.31
CA SER A 70 -14.20 -22.59 -1.76
C SER A 70 -14.21 -23.44 -3.03
N ALA A 71 -13.25 -23.23 -3.94
CA ALA A 71 -13.14 -23.99 -5.20
C ALA A 71 -12.63 -25.43 -5.02
N SER A 72 -12.04 -25.76 -3.86
CA SER A 72 -11.57 -27.12 -3.55
C SER A 72 -12.66 -28.02 -2.94
N SER A 73 -13.85 -27.47 -2.64
CA SER A 73 -14.93 -28.20 -1.97
C SER A 73 -15.91 -28.92 -2.92
N ASP A 74 -15.52 -29.20 -4.17
CA ASP A 74 -16.35 -29.97 -5.12
C ASP A 74 -15.84 -31.40 -5.37
N ARG A 75 -14.78 -31.85 -4.66
CA ARG A 75 -14.15 -33.17 -4.90
C ARG A 75 -14.47 -34.27 -3.90
N ILE A 76 -15.34 -34.03 -2.92
CA ILE A 76 -15.81 -35.11 -2.03
C ILE A 76 -17.01 -35.77 -2.71
N LYS A 77 -16.76 -36.57 -3.75
CA LYS A 77 -17.75 -37.52 -4.27
C LYS A 77 -17.35 -38.92 -3.82
N ASP A 78 -18.08 -39.39 -2.82
CA ASP A 78 -18.67 -40.73 -2.73
C ASP A 78 -17.73 -41.94 -2.89
N LYS A 79 -17.47 -42.63 -1.78
CA LYS A 79 -17.28 -44.08 -1.79
C LYS A 79 -17.67 -44.71 -0.46
#